data_AF-A0A5S9PRH0-F1
#
_entry.id   AF-A0A5S9PRH0-F1
#
_cell.length_a   1.000
_cell.length_b   1.000
_cell.length_c   1.000
_cell.angle_alpha   90.00
_cell.angle_beta   90.00
_cell.angle_gamma   90.00
#
_symmetry.space_group_name_H-M   'P 1'
#
loop_
_entity.id
_entity.type
_entity.pdbx_description
1 polymer ?
#
loop_
_entity_poly.entity_id
_entity_poly.type
_entity_poly.pdbx_seq_one_letter_code
_entity_poly.pdbx_strand_id
1 'polypeptide(L)'
;MCRPKGFQCPNSLSLEYCELHCRNHCHHQTSLISHTIFANTKLPLTTWFLAIHLITQAKTGLSALSLKRQFGVSYNTTWSMKHKIMQVMKERDDRRPLSGLVQIADAYWDGKQCGGKRGRGASHKTPLIAAVSLNEDDHPLYMNLQVAKGFTAEAVEQWASK
;
A
#
# COMPACT_ATOMS: atom_id res chain seq x y z
N MET A 1 -9.54 0.83 7.28
CA MET A 1 -9.98 1.92 6.37
C MET A 1 -10.77 3.00 7.12
N CYS A 2 -11.65 2.67 8.06
CA CYS A 2 -12.08 3.57 9.14
C CYS A 2 -11.79 2.82 10.46
N ARG A 3 -11.53 3.50 11.59
CA ARG A 3 -11.24 2.79 12.85
C ARG A 3 -12.42 1.87 13.20
N PRO A 4 -12.29 0.53 13.15
CA PRO A 4 -13.42 -0.37 13.35
C PRO A 4 -13.89 -0.39 14.81
N LYS A 5 -13.04 0.05 15.75
CA LYS A 5 -13.31 0.07 17.20
C LYS A 5 -13.59 1.48 17.75
N GLY A 6 -13.84 2.46 16.88
CA GLY A 6 -14.05 3.86 17.30
C GLY A 6 -12.75 4.58 17.70
N PHE A 7 -12.90 5.76 18.32
CA PHE A 7 -11.77 6.53 18.84
C PHE A 7 -11.21 5.89 20.11
N GLN A 8 -9.89 5.79 20.20
CA GLN A 8 -9.17 5.34 21.40
C GLN A 8 -8.01 6.29 21.64
N CYS A 9 -7.93 6.86 22.85
CA CYS A 9 -6.83 7.74 23.22
C CYS A 9 -5.51 6.95 23.22
N PRO A 10 -4.45 7.45 22.54
CA PRO A 10 -3.17 6.74 22.48
C PRO A 10 -2.45 6.65 23.83
N ASN A 11 -2.79 7.48 24.82
CA ASN A 11 -2.11 7.50 26.13
C ASN A 11 -2.89 6.73 27.23
N SER A 12 -4.22 6.85 27.26
CA SER A 12 -5.06 6.24 28.30
C SER A 12 -5.88 5.04 27.82
N LEU A 13 -5.85 4.70 26.53
CA LEU A 13 -6.71 3.70 25.86
C LEU A 13 -8.23 3.89 26.12
N SER A 14 -8.61 5.03 26.72
CA SER A 14 -9.99 5.37 27.02
C SER A 14 -10.76 5.67 25.74
N LEU A 15 -12.04 5.31 25.75
CA LEU A 15 -13.02 5.69 24.72
C LEU A 15 -13.56 7.10 24.93
N GLU A 16 -13.30 7.70 26.09
CA GLU A 16 -13.67 9.07 26.41
C GLU A 16 -12.88 10.04 25.55
N TYR A 17 -13.61 10.93 24.87
CA TYR A 17 -13.09 12.03 24.09
C TYR A 17 -13.84 13.29 24.48
N CYS A 18 -13.20 14.43 24.29
CA CYS A 18 -13.88 15.71 24.35
C CYS A 18 -13.45 16.54 23.15
N GLU A 19 -14.35 17.41 22.69
CA GLU A 19 -13.98 18.44 21.73
C GLU A 19 -12.99 19.41 22.36
N LEU A 20 -12.23 20.12 21.50
CA LEU A 20 -10.99 20.87 21.77
C LEU A 20 -11.04 21.91 22.92
N HIS A 21 -12.18 22.04 23.59
CA HIS A 21 -12.43 22.95 24.69
C HIS A 21 -12.49 22.29 26.09
N CYS A 22 -12.45 20.96 26.21
CA CYS A 22 -12.46 20.31 27.52
C CYS A 22 -11.09 19.82 27.97
N ARG A 23 -10.83 20.01 29.26
CA ARG A 23 -9.60 19.57 29.94
C ARG A 23 -9.73 18.08 30.30
N ASN A 24 -9.34 17.21 29.39
CA ASN A 24 -9.31 15.76 29.65
C ASN A 24 -8.13 15.40 30.58
N HIS A 25 -8.32 14.35 31.37
CA HIS A 25 -7.31 13.81 32.30
C HIS A 25 -5.95 13.52 31.65
N CYS A 26 -5.90 13.25 30.34
CA CYS A 26 -4.68 12.89 29.63
C CYS A 26 -3.92 14.07 29.00
N HIS A 27 -4.45 15.30 29.04
CA HIS A 27 -3.89 16.52 28.41
C HIS A 27 -3.40 16.38 26.96
N HIS A 28 -3.75 15.28 26.29
CA HIS A 28 -3.22 14.91 24.98
C HIS A 28 -4.27 15.20 23.90
N GLN A 29 -3.93 16.11 22.99
CA GLN A 29 -4.76 16.43 21.85
C GLN A 29 -4.38 15.53 20.67
N THR A 30 -5.34 14.78 20.13
CA THR A 30 -5.12 13.94 18.94
C THR A 30 -6.24 14.14 17.93
N SER A 31 -5.90 14.11 16.65
CA SER A 31 -6.86 14.23 15.57
C SER A 31 -7.63 12.91 15.36
N LEU A 32 -8.88 12.99 14.90
CA LEU A 32 -9.68 11.79 14.55
C LEU A 32 -9.06 10.98 13.40
N ILE A 33 -8.27 11.64 12.55
CA ILE A 33 -7.54 11.03 11.43
C ILE A 33 -6.17 10.48 11.85
N SER A 34 -5.76 10.63 13.11
CA SER A 34 -4.51 10.07 13.64
C SER A 34 -4.53 8.54 13.53
N HIS A 35 -3.40 7.96 13.13
CA HIS A 35 -3.24 6.52 12.84
C HIS A 35 -4.10 6.00 11.67
N THR A 36 -4.48 6.88 10.75
CA THR A 36 -5.10 6.49 9.48
C THR A 36 -4.23 6.94 8.31
N ILE A 37 -4.58 6.51 7.09
CA ILE A 37 -3.92 6.97 5.86
C ILE A 37 -4.01 8.50 5.68
N PHE A 38 -5.03 9.10 6.28
CA PHE A 38 -5.32 10.53 6.26
C PHE A 38 -4.53 11.31 7.32
N ALA A 39 -3.72 10.65 8.15
CA ALA A 39 -2.95 11.31 9.19
C ALA A 39 -2.06 12.43 8.60
N ASN A 40 -2.01 13.56 9.32
CA ASN A 40 -1.25 14.75 8.98
C ASN A 40 -1.58 15.35 7.59
N THR A 41 -2.80 15.13 7.08
CA THR A 41 -3.26 15.79 5.85
C THR A 41 -3.89 17.13 6.15
N LYS A 42 -3.63 18.11 5.27
CA LYS A 42 -4.34 19.40 5.23
C LYS A 42 -5.43 19.44 4.16
N LEU A 43 -5.62 18.34 3.43
CA LEU A 43 -6.62 18.24 2.37
C LEU A 43 -7.97 17.80 2.96
N PRO A 44 -9.08 18.28 2.39
CA PRO A 44 -10.40 17.76 2.70
C PRO A 44 -10.48 16.24 2.47
N LEU A 45 -11.20 15.52 3.33
CA LEU A 45 -11.40 14.08 3.19
C LEU A 45 -12.17 13.72 1.90
N THR A 46 -13.00 14.63 1.40
CA THR A 46 -13.70 14.48 0.11
C THR A 46 -12.71 14.33 -1.05
N THR A 47 -11.62 15.11 -1.06
CA THR A 47 -10.53 14.97 -2.05
C THR A 47 -9.86 13.61 -1.97
N TRP A 48 -9.65 13.10 -0.76
CA TRP A 48 -9.08 11.77 -0.54
C TRP A 48 -9.97 10.64 -1.04
N PHE A 49 -11.28 10.70 -0.76
CA PHE A 49 -12.21 9.70 -1.26
C PHE A 49 -12.30 9.71 -2.78
N LEU A 50 -12.31 10.90 -3.38
CA LEU A 50 -12.26 11.03 -4.83
C LEU A 50 -10.95 10.47 -5.41
N ALA A 51 -9.80 10.71 -4.77
CA ALA A 51 -8.52 10.14 -5.17
C ALA A 51 -8.52 8.61 -5.11
N ILE A 52 -9.07 8.02 -4.05
CA ILE A 52 -9.21 6.56 -3.91
C ILE A 52 -10.07 6.02 -5.05
N HIS A 53 -11.23 6.61 -5.30
CA HIS A 53 -12.13 6.20 -6.37
C HIS A 53 -11.48 6.24 -7.76
N LEU A 54 -10.75 7.30 -8.06
CA LEU A 54 -10.06 7.45 -9.34
C LEU A 54 -8.95 6.42 -9.51
N ILE A 55 -8.16 6.17 -8.45
CA ILE A 55 -7.08 5.19 -8.48
C ILE A 55 -7.63 3.76 -8.65
N THR A 56 -8.73 3.41 -7.98
CA THR A 56 -9.28 2.06 -8.04
C THR A 56 -10.00 1.75 -9.36
N GLN A 57 -10.54 2.76 -10.05
CA GLN A 57 -11.18 2.55 -11.36
C GLN A 57 -10.20 2.55 -12.55
N ALA A 58 -9.01 3.10 -12.38
CA ALA A 58 -8.08 3.26 -13.49
C ALA A 58 -7.41 1.93 -13.87
N LYS A 59 -7.79 1.39 -15.04
CA LYS A 59 -7.24 0.12 -15.58
C LYS A 59 -5.72 0.12 -15.77
N THR A 60 -5.14 1.24 -16.17
CA THR A 60 -3.70 1.37 -16.47
C THR A 60 -2.90 2.06 -15.36
N GLY A 61 -3.54 2.34 -14.21
CA GLY A 61 -3.01 3.21 -13.16
C GLY A 61 -2.99 4.69 -13.55
N LEU A 62 -3.11 5.56 -12.55
CA LEU A 62 -3.09 7.02 -12.73
C LEU A 62 -1.72 7.61 -12.38
N SER A 63 -1.23 8.53 -13.21
CA SER A 63 -0.02 9.29 -12.89
C SER A 63 -0.32 10.33 -11.78
N ALA A 64 0.68 10.64 -10.95
CA ALA A 64 0.56 11.71 -9.96
C ALA A 64 0.29 13.07 -10.64
N LEU A 65 0.82 13.28 -11.86
CA LEU A 65 0.57 14.48 -12.65
C LEU A 65 -0.89 14.59 -13.11
N SER A 66 -1.54 13.48 -13.45
CA SER A 66 -2.96 13.45 -13.79
C SER A 66 -3.82 13.85 -12.59
N LEU A 67 -3.52 13.29 -11.41
CA LEU A 67 -4.20 13.67 -10.17
C LEU A 67 -3.98 15.15 -9.82
N LYS A 68 -2.76 15.66 -10.05
CA LYS A 68 -2.44 17.09 -9.85
C LYS A 68 -3.34 17.98 -10.70
N ARG A 69 -3.54 17.63 -11.98
CA ARG A 69 -4.40 18.38 -12.90
C ARG A 69 -5.87 18.36 -12.49
N GLN A 70 -6.35 17.24 -11.94
CA GLN A 70 -7.74 17.10 -11.48
C GLN A 70 -8.02 17.82 -10.17
N PHE A 71 -7.08 17.78 -9.21
CA PHE A 71 -7.29 18.36 -7.88
C PHE A 71 -6.76 19.78 -7.71
N GLY A 72 -5.92 20.27 -8.63
CA GLY A 72 -5.31 21.60 -8.53
C GLY A 72 -4.32 21.77 -7.38
N VAL A 73 -3.83 20.68 -6.78
CA VAL A 73 -2.88 20.72 -5.65
C VAL A 73 -1.43 20.58 -6.11
N SER A 74 -0.47 20.69 -5.18
CA SER A 74 0.95 20.50 -5.51
C SER A 74 1.24 19.06 -5.97
N TYR A 75 2.24 18.90 -6.84
CA TYR A 75 2.67 17.58 -7.31
C TYR A 75 3.09 16.67 -6.14
N ASN A 76 3.87 17.21 -5.20
CA ASN A 76 4.36 16.46 -4.03
C ASN A 76 3.21 15.95 -3.17
N THR A 77 2.14 16.76 -3.01
CA THR A 77 0.93 16.35 -2.31
C THR A 77 0.24 15.19 -3.02
N THR A 78 0.01 15.29 -4.33
CA THR A 78 -0.61 14.20 -5.10
C THR A 78 0.23 12.93 -5.15
N TRP A 79 1.55 13.07 -5.19
CA TRP A 79 2.49 11.96 -5.17
C TRP A 79 2.43 11.23 -3.82
N SER A 80 2.54 11.96 -2.71
CA SER A 80 2.43 11.39 -1.36
C SER A 80 1.06 10.73 -1.13
N MET A 81 -0.02 11.37 -1.57
CA MET A 81 -1.38 10.83 -1.50
C MET A 81 -1.50 9.51 -2.26
N LYS A 82 -1.07 9.48 -3.52
CA LYS A 82 -1.07 8.26 -4.33
C LYS A 82 -0.25 7.15 -3.68
N HIS A 83 0.96 7.45 -3.21
CA HIS A 83 1.83 6.45 -2.58
C HIS A 83 1.23 5.87 -1.30
N LYS A 84 0.59 6.70 -0.45
CA LYS A 84 -0.12 6.22 0.74
C LYS A 84 -1.25 5.25 0.38
N ILE A 85 -2.03 5.55 -0.66
CA ILE A 85 -3.11 4.68 -1.13
C ILE A 85 -2.55 3.36 -1.65
N MET A 86 -1.54 3.41 -2.53
CA MET A 86 -0.88 2.22 -3.08
C MET A 86 -0.25 1.35 -1.99
N GLN A 87 0.38 1.96 -0.99
CA GLN A 87 0.98 1.26 0.15
C GLN A 87 -0.07 0.47 0.92
N VAL A 88 -1.25 1.06 1.17
CA VAL A 88 -2.33 0.39 1.91
C VAL A 88 -2.98 -0.73 1.10
N MET A 89 -3.07 -0.57 -0.23
CA MET A 89 -3.48 -1.67 -1.11
C MET A 89 -2.49 -2.83 -1.01
N LYS A 90 -1.19 -2.54 -1.14
CA LYS A 90 -0.14 -3.54 -1.00
C LYS A 90 -0.17 -4.25 0.36
N GLU A 91 -0.23 -3.49 1.46
CA GLU A 91 -0.28 -4.07 2.80
C GLU A 91 -1.52 -4.95 3.03
N ARG A 92 -2.61 -4.69 2.30
CA ARG A 92 -3.81 -5.52 2.35
C ARG A 92 -3.62 -6.82 1.57
N ASP A 93 -3.01 -6.74 0.39
CA ASP A 93 -2.69 -7.91 -0.44
C ASP A 93 -1.66 -8.82 0.27
N ASP A 94 -0.64 -8.22 0.90
CA ASP A 94 0.39 -8.92 1.66
C ASP A 94 -0.16 -9.67 2.89
N ARG A 95 -1.31 -9.25 3.45
CA ARG A 95 -1.95 -9.94 4.59
C ARG A 95 -2.79 -11.14 4.17
N ARG A 96 -3.02 -11.33 2.88
CA ARG A 96 -3.90 -12.38 2.38
C ARG A 96 -3.06 -13.50 1.77
N PRO A 97 -2.99 -14.68 2.41
CA PRO A 97 -2.35 -15.83 1.78
C PRO A 97 -3.16 -16.24 0.54
N LEU A 98 -2.44 -16.57 -0.53
CA LEU A 98 -3.03 -17.16 -1.74
C LEU A 98 -3.38 -18.62 -1.46
N SER A 99 -4.47 -19.11 -2.03
CA SER A 99 -4.98 -20.48 -1.83
C SER A 99 -5.52 -21.05 -3.14
N GLY A 100 -5.75 -22.36 -3.17
CA GLY A 100 -6.17 -23.08 -4.37
C GLY A 100 -5.00 -23.31 -5.33
N LEU A 101 -5.29 -23.25 -6.63
CA LEU A 101 -4.27 -23.37 -7.67
C LEU A 101 -3.52 -22.03 -7.80
N VAL A 102 -2.23 -22.03 -7.45
CA VAL A 102 -1.39 -20.83 -7.49
C VAL A 102 -0.30 -21.00 -8.54
N GLN A 103 -0.29 -20.11 -9.51
CA GLN A 103 0.79 -20.00 -10.49
C GLN A 103 1.81 -18.97 -10.02
N ILE A 104 3.09 -19.34 -10.03
CA ILE A 104 4.19 -18.51 -9.56
C ILE A 104 5.15 -18.25 -10.72
N ALA A 105 5.57 -17.00 -10.89
CA ALA A 105 6.57 -16.59 -11.85
C ALA A 105 7.69 -15.78 -11.18
N ASP A 106 8.93 -16.05 -11.61
CA ASP A 106 10.12 -15.30 -11.25
C ASP A 106 10.39 -14.18 -12.27
N ALA A 107 10.59 -12.95 -11.80
CA ALA A 107 10.89 -11.82 -12.67
C ALA A 107 12.03 -10.98 -12.09
N TYR A 108 12.83 -10.37 -12.97
CA TYR A 108 13.82 -9.39 -12.56
C TYR A 108 13.38 -8.00 -12.99
N TRP A 109 13.26 -7.08 -12.03
CA TRP A 109 13.09 -5.66 -12.31
C TRP A 109 14.44 -4.97 -12.43
N ASP A 110 14.65 -4.27 -13.53
CA ASP A 110 15.93 -3.65 -13.83
C ASP A 110 15.78 -2.25 -14.46
N GLY A 111 16.77 -1.40 -14.23
CA GLY A 111 16.91 -0.10 -14.87
C GLY A 111 18.05 -0.10 -15.90
N LYS A 112 18.16 0.99 -16.66
CA LYS A 112 19.27 1.15 -17.61
C LYS A 112 20.59 1.33 -16.84
N GLN A 113 21.44 0.31 -16.81
CA GLN A 113 22.83 0.41 -16.34
C GLN A 113 23.82 0.15 -17.47
N CYS A 114 24.85 1.01 -17.54
CA CYS A 114 25.95 0.86 -18.48
C CYS A 114 27.11 0.16 -17.78
N GLY A 115 27.49 -1.03 -18.29
CA GLY A 115 28.54 -1.86 -17.70
C GLY A 115 28.02 -2.75 -16.56
N GLY A 116 28.70 -3.88 -16.34
CA GLY A 116 28.35 -4.87 -15.31
C GLY A 116 28.04 -6.27 -15.87
N LYS A 117 27.81 -7.22 -14.95
CA LYS A 117 27.45 -8.61 -15.32
C LYS A 117 26.06 -8.63 -15.96
N ARG A 118 25.95 -9.30 -17.11
CA ARG A 118 24.67 -9.56 -17.80
C ARG A 118 23.97 -10.80 -17.23
N GLY A 119 22.68 -10.94 -17.50
CA GLY A 119 21.90 -12.13 -17.12
C GLY A 119 21.32 -12.08 -15.70
N ARG A 120 21.02 -13.27 -15.13
CA ARG A 120 20.35 -13.44 -13.82
C ARG A 120 21.24 -13.04 -12.62
N GLY A 121 22.56 -13.09 -12.76
CA GLY A 121 23.53 -12.77 -11.69
C GLY A 121 23.94 -11.30 -11.60
N ALA A 122 23.13 -10.40 -12.17
CA ALA A 122 23.42 -8.97 -12.18
C ALA A 122 22.92 -8.32 -10.87
N SER A 123 23.82 -7.77 -10.06
CA SER A 123 23.53 -7.27 -8.70
C SER A 123 22.55 -6.09 -8.65
N HIS A 124 22.36 -5.39 -9.76
CA HIS A 124 21.46 -4.24 -9.85
C HIS A 124 19.99 -4.62 -10.08
N LYS A 125 19.74 -5.88 -10.42
CA LYS A 125 18.39 -6.38 -10.66
C LYS A 125 17.71 -6.69 -9.34
N THR A 126 16.48 -6.22 -9.22
CA THR A 126 15.63 -6.56 -8.08
C THR A 126 14.80 -7.79 -8.45
N PRO A 127 15.02 -8.95 -7.81
CA PRO A 127 14.20 -10.13 -8.07
C PRO A 127 12.80 -9.93 -7.45
N LEU A 128 11.79 -10.31 -8.23
CA LEU A 128 10.38 -10.24 -7.90
C LEU A 128 9.77 -11.63 -8.05
N ILE A 129 8.90 -11.99 -7.13
CA ILE A 129 8.03 -13.15 -7.24
C ILE A 129 6.62 -12.62 -7.47
N ALA A 130 6.01 -13.03 -8.58
CA ALA A 130 4.61 -12.80 -8.87
C ALA A 130 3.86 -14.11 -8.68
N ALA A 131 2.79 -14.08 -7.88
CA ALA A 131 1.95 -15.25 -7.65
C ALA A 131 0.49 -14.89 -7.89
N VAL A 132 -0.22 -15.75 -8.62
CA VAL A 132 -1.63 -15.56 -8.98
C VAL A 132 -2.42 -16.81 -8.56
N SER A 133 -3.48 -16.61 -7.79
CA SER A 133 -4.46 -17.64 -7.42
C SER A 133 -5.57 -17.68 -8.47
N LEU A 134 -5.89 -18.88 -8.95
CA LEU A 134 -6.92 -19.14 -9.96
C LEU A 134 -8.14 -19.83 -9.35
N ASN A 135 -9.30 -19.67 -10.00
CA ASN A 135 -10.49 -20.47 -9.73
C ASN A 135 -10.45 -21.82 -10.49
N GLU A 136 -11.52 -22.61 -10.39
CA GLU A 136 -11.63 -23.90 -11.11
C GLU A 136 -11.69 -23.76 -12.65
N ASP A 137 -12.06 -22.57 -13.15
CA ASP A 137 -12.12 -22.24 -14.58
C ASP A 137 -10.87 -21.47 -15.07
N ASP A 138 -9.75 -21.53 -14.34
CA ASP A 138 -8.49 -20.82 -14.63
C ASP A 138 -8.56 -19.27 -14.65
N HIS A 139 -9.60 -18.66 -14.09
CA HIS A 139 -9.72 -17.20 -13.95
C HIS A 139 -8.92 -16.67 -12.75
N PRO A 140 -8.19 -15.55 -12.91
CA PRO A 140 -7.41 -14.95 -11.82
C PRO A 140 -8.32 -14.32 -10.76
N LEU A 141 -8.12 -14.74 -9.51
CA LEU A 141 -8.84 -14.23 -8.35
C LEU A 141 -8.01 -13.21 -7.58
N TYR A 142 -6.80 -13.58 -7.21
CA TYR A 142 -5.91 -12.77 -6.40
C TYR A 142 -4.49 -12.85 -6.92
N MET A 143 -3.77 -11.73 -6.83
CA MET A 143 -2.37 -11.65 -7.20
C MET A 143 -1.58 -11.04 -6.05
N ASN A 144 -0.39 -11.56 -5.81
CA ASN A 144 0.59 -10.94 -4.94
C ASN A 144 1.92 -10.79 -5.69
N LEU A 145 2.55 -9.62 -5.55
CA LEU A 145 3.84 -9.29 -6.14
C LEU A 145 4.77 -8.78 -5.04
N GLN A 146 5.82 -9.54 -4.74
CA GLN A 146 6.80 -9.17 -3.70
C GLN A 146 8.22 -9.20 -4.21
N VAL A 147 9.04 -8.33 -3.63
CA VAL A 147 10.49 -8.36 -3.79
C VAL A 147 11.04 -9.55 -3.00
N ALA A 148 11.75 -10.42 -3.70
CA ALA A 148 12.47 -11.53 -3.09
C ALA A 148 13.92 -11.14 -2.81
N LYS A 149 14.62 -11.91 -1.99
CA LYS A 149 16.09 -11.79 -1.85
C LYS A 149 16.84 -12.49 -2.98
N GLY A 150 16.16 -13.41 -3.67
CA GLY A 150 16.67 -14.24 -4.76
C GLY A 150 15.68 -15.36 -5.07
N PHE A 151 16.05 -16.26 -5.99
CA PHE A 151 15.22 -17.40 -6.40
C PHE A 151 15.72 -18.74 -5.84
N THR A 152 16.34 -18.71 -4.66
CA THR A 152 16.74 -19.92 -3.94
C THR A 152 15.54 -20.54 -3.23
N ALA A 153 15.56 -21.86 -3.02
CA ALA A 153 14.48 -22.57 -2.32
C ALA A 153 14.17 -21.94 -0.95
N GLU A 154 15.20 -21.64 -0.16
CA GLU A 154 15.07 -20.97 1.14
C GLU A 154 14.36 -19.60 1.04
N ALA A 155 14.65 -18.81 0.00
CA ALA A 155 14.04 -17.50 -0.16
C ALA A 155 12.55 -17.61 -0.56
N VAL A 156 12.21 -18.63 -1.36
CA VAL A 156 10.84 -18.92 -1.77
C VAL A 156 10.03 -19.46 -0.59
N GLU A 157 10.60 -20.33 0.25
CA GLU A 157 9.95 -20.81 1.48
C GLU A 157 9.69 -19.67 2.47
N GLN A 158 10.67 -18.78 2.68
CA GLN A 158 10.48 -17.58 3.50
C GLN A 158 9.37 -16.68 2.95
N TRP A 159 9.29 -16.54 1.63
CA TRP A 159 8.22 -15.78 0.98
C TRP A 159 6.85 -16.45 1.15
N ALA A 160 6.74 -17.77 0.99
CA ALA A 160 5.49 -18.51 1.13
C ALA A 160 4.97 -18.57 2.58
N SER A 161 5.86 -18.44 3.57
CA SER A 161 5.52 -18.44 5.00
C SER A 161 4.93 -17.11 5.52
N LYS A 162 4.92 -16.06 4.70
CA LYS A 162 4.38 -14.73 5.05
C LYS A 162 2.89 -14.61 4.76
#